data_AF-V4P2Q0-F1
#
_entry.id   AF-V4P2Q0-F1
#
_cell.length_a   1.000
_cell.length_b   1.000
_cell.length_c   1.000
_cell.angle_alpha   90.00
_cell.angle_beta   90.00
_cell.angle_gamma   90.00
#
_symmetry.space_group_name_H-M   'P 1'
#
loop_
_entity.id
_entity.type
_entity.pdbx_description
1 polymer ?
#
loop_
_entity_poly.entity_id
_entity_poly.type
_entity_poly.pdbx_seq_one_letter_code
_entity_poly.pdbx_strand_id
1 'polypeptide(L)'
;MPDDLITKTPPADTPTSPAPQDFATEPASTEALLIDLEDARHLKKDLEDLLEGVETAHLKAEVKAHISKLNSWAGRYVEGLDAAQQLSETGLDMLEEARAQISLQLDEYLRLEGEGGQVATPEQNRLIDELSRALRRIDRLSKAMASTIETQLTDKS
;
A
#
# COMPACT_ATOMS: atom_id res chain seq x y z
N MET A 1 49.25 67.88 30.09
CA MET A 1 48.14 66.90 30.15
C MET A 1 46.98 67.46 29.35
N PRO A 2 46.26 66.66 28.55
CA PRO A 2 46.70 65.49 27.80
C PRO A 2 46.24 65.48 26.32
N ASP A 3 46.86 64.60 25.55
CA ASP A 3 46.38 63.96 24.33
C ASP A 3 45.07 63.19 24.54
N ASP A 4 44.21 63.13 23.51
CA ASP A 4 43.30 62.01 23.21
C ASP A 4 42.80 62.21 21.75
N LEU A 5 43.38 61.55 20.74
CA LEU A 5 43.00 60.22 20.22
C LEU A 5 41.49 59.98 20.09
N ILE A 6 40.90 60.26 18.92
CA ILE A 6 39.82 59.43 18.39
C ILE A 6 40.04 59.13 16.91
N THR A 7 40.43 57.88 16.70
CA THR A 7 40.54 57.10 15.49
C THR A 7 39.18 56.79 14.82
N LYS A 8 39.19 56.84 13.48
CA LYS A 8 38.76 55.77 12.54
C LYS A 8 37.26 55.51 12.28
N THR A 9 36.85 55.96 11.08
CA THR A 9 36.15 55.25 9.98
C THR A 9 34.68 54.76 10.15
N PRO A 10 33.80 55.00 9.15
CA PRO A 10 32.36 54.66 9.15
C PRO A 10 32.06 53.32 8.41
N PRO A 11 30.79 53.07 8.01
CA PRO A 11 29.64 52.58 8.77
C PRO A 11 29.49 51.05 8.60
N ALA A 12 28.68 50.37 9.44
CA ALA A 12 28.33 48.97 9.19
C ALA A 12 26.83 48.76 9.36
N ASP A 13 26.25 48.29 8.26
CA ASP A 13 24.87 47.98 8.03
C ASP A 13 24.23 47.07 9.08
N THR A 14 22.94 47.32 9.27
CA THR A 14 21.99 46.54 10.05
C THR A 14 21.99 45.08 9.58
N PRO A 15 22.12 44.07 10.45
CA PRO A 15 21.79 42.71 10.06
C PRO A 15 20.27 42.57 10.01
N THR A 16 19.72 42.60 8.79
CA THR A 16 18.38 42.09 8.50
C THR A 16 18.35 40.59 8.86
N SER A 17 17.62 40.28 9.93
CA SER A 17 17.25 38.91 10.31
C SER A 17 16.40 38.28 9.20
N PRO A 18 16.74 37.10 8.66
CA PRO A 18 15.84 36.41 7.74
C PRO A 18 14.69 35.79 8.54
N ALA A 19 13.46 36.15 8.17
CA ALA A 19 12.23 35.58 8.69
C ALA A 19 12.19 34.05 8.52
N PRO A 20 11.49 33.30 9.41
CA PRO A 20 11.29 31.87 9.23
C PRO A 20 10.55 31.60 7.92
N GLN A 21 11.13 30.75 7.07
CA GLN A 21 10.46 30.26 5.87
C GLN A 21 9.30 29.36 6.33
N ASP A 22 8.10 29.91 6.20
CA ASP A 22 6.85 29.21 6.33
C ASP A 22 6.75 28.20 5.18
N PHE A 23 7.13 26.94 5.44
CA PHE A 23 6.83 25.82 4.54
C PHE A 23 5.35 25.47 4.69
N ALA A 24 4.48 26.41 4.32
CA ALA A 24 3.10 26.09 4.00
C ALA A 24 3.13 25.25 2.71
N THR A 25 3.37 23.95 2.88
CA THR A 25 3.23 22.97 1.82
C THR A 25 1.74 22.89 1.51
N GLU A 26 1.34 23.64 0.48
CA GLU A 26 0.07 23.43 -0.20
C GLU A 26 -0.02 21.92 -0.52
N PRO A 27 -1.10 21.20 -0.15
CA PRO A 27 -1.22 19.79 -0.48
C PRO A 27 -1.29 19.70 -2.00
N ALA A 28 -0.16 19.37 -2.61
CA ALA A 28 -0.05 19.13 -4.04
C ALA A 28 -1.21 18.22 -4.44
N SER A 29 -2.01 18.69 -5.40
CA SER A 29 -3.11 17.92 -5.97
C SER A 29 -2.61 16.51 -6.26
N THR A 30 -3.18 15.54 -5.57
CA THR A 30 -2.90 14.11 -5.74
C THR A 30 -3.47 13.67 -7.09
N GLU A 31 -2.84 14.09 -8.17
CA GLU A 31 -2.74 13.20 -9.33
C GLU A 31 -1.92 12.02 -8.82
N ALA A 32 -2.58 10.88 -8.62
CA ALA A 32 -1.93 9.66 -8.17
C ALA A 32 -0.91 9.29 -9.23
N LEU A 33 0.33 9.71 -9.02
CA LEU A 33 1.48 9.27 -9.78
C LEU A 33 1.64 7.79 -9.41
N LEU A 34 0.96 6.93 -10.17
CA LEU A 34 1.03 5.49 -10.03
C LEU A 34 2.42 5.08 -10.50
N ILE A 35 3.33 5.00 -9.54
CA ILE A 35 4.64 4.39 -9.73
C ILE A 35 4.40 2.89 -9.94
N ASP A 36 4.97 2.31 -10.99
CA ASP A 36 4.85 0.87 -11.20
C ASP A 36 5.68 0.08 -10.16
N LEU A 37 5.49 -1.23 -10.10
CA LEU A 37 6.16 -2.05 -9.08
C LEU A 37 7.69 -2.02 -9.21
N GLU A 38 8.23 -1.92 -10.42
CA GLU A 38 9.68 -1.93 -10.63
C GLU A 38 10.30 -0.59 -10.20
N ASP A 39 9.68 0.51 -10.59
CA ASP A 39 10.06 1.85 -10.14
C ASP A 39 9.90 1.99 -8.62
N ALA A 40 8.87 1.39 -8.01
CA ALA A 40 8.68 1.38 -6.57
C ALA A 40 9.78 0.59 -5.85
N ARG A 41 10.24 -0.53 -6.42
CA ARG A 41 11.37 -1.32 -5.91
C ARG A 41 12.68 -0.53 -6.01
N HIS A 42 12.91 0.18 -7.11
CA HIS A 42 14.04 1.08 -7.26
C HIS A 42 14.02 2.20 -6.23
N LEU A 43 12.89 2.89 -6.07
CA LEU A 43 12.72 3.94 -5.06
C LEU A 43 12.98 3.43 -3.64
N LYS A 44 12.47 2.23 -3.31
CA LYS A 44 12.73 1.60 -2.01
C LYS A 44 14.24 1.39 -1.81
N LYS A 45 14.93 0.84 -2.80
CA LYS A 45 16.38 0.60 -2.75
C LYS A 45 17.16 1.91 -2.56
N ASP A 46 16.84 2.94 -3.33
CA ASP A 46 17.49 4.25 -3.22
C ASP A 46 17.28 4.87 -1.83
N LEU A 47 16.09 4.67 -1.22
CA LEU A 47 15.80 5.10 0.14
C LEU A 47 16.50 4.27 1.22
N GLU A 48 16.78 3.00 0.96
CA GLU A 48 17.60 2.14 1.84
C GLU A 48 19.06 2.61 1.83
N ASP A 49 19.62 2.83 0.64
CA ASP A 49 20.98 3.35 0.45
C ASP A 49 21.12 4.75 1.08
N LEU A 50 20.12 5.61 0.92
CA LEU A 50 20.08 6.93 1.55
C LEU A 50 20.03 6.83 3.09
N LEU A 51 19.23 5.91 3.63
CA LEU A 51 19.11 5.72 5.08
C LEU A 51 20.46 5.26 5.67
N GLU A 52 21.14 4.30 5.04
CA GLU A 52 22.47 3.84 5.45
C GLU A 52 23.50 4.98 5.42
N GLY A 53 23.50 5.79 4.35
CA GLY A 53 24.36 6.98 4.25
C GLY A 53 24.08 8.02 5.34
N VAL A 54 22.81 8.22 5.70
CA VAL A 54 22.37 9.20 6.71
C VAL A 54 22.71 8.76 8.14
N GLU A 55 22.77 7.46 8.41
CA GLU A 55 23.19 6.94 9.72
C GLU A 55 24.62 7.36 10.05
N THR A 56 25.51 7.29 9.07
CA THR A 56 26.93 7.69 9.20
C THR A 56 27.16 9.20 9.16
N ALA A 57 26.17 9.98 8.66
CA ALA A 57 26.27 11.43 8.54
C ALA A 57 25.86 12.20 9.81
N HIS A 58 26.50 13.34 10.06
CA HIS A 58 26.12 14.30 11.11
C HIS A 58 24.92 15.17 10.68
N LEU A 59 23.79 14.52 10.40
CA LEU A 59 22.52 15.19 10.06
C LEU A 59 21.68 15.47 11.31
N LYS A 60 20.81 16.48 11.21
CA LYS A 60 19.82 16.79 12.24
C LYS A 60 18.90 15.57 12.46
N ALA A 61 18.51 15.31 13.71
CA ALA A 61 17.66 14.17 14.07
C ALA A 61 16.33 14.15 13.29
N GLU A 62 15.74 15.31 13.03
CA GLU A 62 14.51 15.45 12.25
C GLU A 62 14.67 14.94 10.80
N VAL A 63 15.81 15.22 10.17
CA VAL A 63 16.10 14.73 8.80
C VAL A 63 16.20 13.20 8.80
N LYS A 64 16.89 12.62 9.80
CA LYS A 64 16.96 11.15 9.94
C LYS A 64 15.56 10.54 10.13
N ALA A 65 14.71 11.18 10.93
CA ALA A 65 13.34 10.74 11.15
C ALA A 65 12.48 10.80 9.88
N HIS A 66 12.60 11.85 9.07
CA HIS A 66 11.89 11.96 7.80
C HIS A 66 12.31 10.87 6.81
N ILE A 67 13.62 10.63 6.67
CA ILE A 67 14.15 9.61 5.75
C ILE A 67 13.71 8.20 6.19
N SER A 68 13.79 7.90 7.49
CA SER A 68 13.29 6.63 8.03
C SER A 68 11.79 6.44 7.78
N LYS A 69 10.99 7.50 7.90
CA LYS A 69 9.55 7.46 7.63
C LYS A 69 9.26 7.21 6.14
N LEU A 70 9.97 7.88 5.25
CA LEU A 70 9.85 7.67 3.80
C LEU A 70 10.22 6.25 3.41
N ASN A 71 11.29 5.70 3.97
CA ASN A 71 11.70 4.32 3.75
C ASN A 71 10.60 3.33 4.19
N SER A 72 10.01 3.54 5.38
CA SER A 72 8.88 2.73 5.86
C SER A 72 7.65 2.81 4.93
N TRP A 73 7.36 3.99 4.38
CA TRP A 73 6.26 4.16 3.43
C TRP A 73 6.53 3.46 2.10
N ALA A 74 7.75 3.59 1.55
CA ALA A 74 8.14 2.90 0.34
C ALA A 74 8.07 1.38 0.50
N GLY A 75 8.50 0.84 1.64
CA GLY A 75 8.37 -0.59 1.94
C GLY A 75 6.91 -1.08 1.89
N ARG A 76 6.00 -0.39 2.58
CA ARG A 76 4.56 -0.72 2.55
C ARG A 76 3.94 -0.57 1.17
N TYR A 77 4.39 0.41 0.41
CA TYR A 77 3.89 0.64 -0.94
C TYR A 77 4.28 -0.50 -1.88
N VAL A 78 5.54 -0.93 -1.86
CA VAL A 78 6.01 -2.10 -2.62
C VAL A 78 5.26 -3.37 -2.22
N GLU A 79 5.09 -3.62 -0.91
CA GLU A 79 4.30 -4.77 -0.43
C GLU A 79 2.85 -4.73 -0.94
N GLY A 80 2.23 -3.55 -0.95
CA GLY A 80 0.88 -3.37 -1.48
C GLY A 80 0.78 -3.60 -2.99
N LEU A 81 1.74 -3.12 -3.77
CA LEU A 81 1.80 -3.35 -5.21
C LEU A 81 2.05 -4.82 -5.55
N ASP A 82 2.95 -5.49 -4.81
CA ASP A 82 3.23 -6.92 -5.00
C ASP A 82 2.00 -7.78 -4.68
N ALA A 83 1.30 -7.48 -3.57
CA ALA A 83 0.04 -8.15 -3.24
C ALA A 83 -1.05 -7.91 -4.30
N ALA A 84 -1.14 -6.70 -4.85
CA ALA A 84 -2.08 -6.38 -5.92
C ALA A 84 -1.73 -7.15 -7.21
N GLN A 85 -0.45 -7.26 -7.56
CA GLN A 85 0.01 -8.05 -8.71
C GLN A 85 -0.35 -9.53 -8.51
N GLN A 86 -0.04 -10.12 -7.36
CA GLN A 86 -0.38 -11.51 -7.06
C GLN A 86 -1.90 -11.77 -7.15
N LEU A 87 -2.71 -10.84 -6.64
CA LEU A 87 -4.17 -10.91 -6.73
C LEU A 87 -4.65 -10.87 -8.19
N SER A 88 -3.98 -10.08 -9.04
CA SER A 88 -4.32 -10.01 -10.47
C SER A 88 -3.88 -11.24 -11.25
N GLU A 89 -2.75 -11.86 -10.88
CA GLU A 89 -2.17 -12.99 -11.61
C GLU A 89 -2.78 -14.33 -11.23
N THR A 90 -3.04 -14.56 -9.94
CA THR A 90 -3.46 -15.88 -9.42
C THR A 90 -4.76 -15.82 -8.61
N GLY A 91 -5.26 -14.63 -8.28
CA GLY A 91 -6.43 -14.48 -7.42
C GLY A 91 -7.72 -15.07 -8.03
N LEU A 92 -7.89 -14.96 -9.35
CA LEU A 92 -9.02 -15.59 -10.05
C LEU A 92 -8.93 -17.12 -10.00
N ASP A 93 -7.77 -17.69 -10.30
CA ASP A 93 -7.53 -19.13 -10.27
C ASP A 93 -7.80 -19.71 -8.87
N MET A 94 -7.33 -19.03 -7.81
CA MET A 94 -7.59 -19.43 -6.43
C MET A 94 -9.07 -19.38 -6.07
N LEU A 95 -9.82 -18.39 -6.57
CA LEU A 95 -11.26 -18.31 -6.38
C LEU A 95 -12.00 -19.42 -7.13
N GLU A 96 -11.56 -19.77 -8.34
CA GLU A 96 -12.12 -20.88 -9.12
C GLU A 96 -11.86 -22.24 -8.44
N GLU A 97 -10.67 -22.46 -7.93
CA GLU A 97 -10.33 -23.67 -7.19
C GLU A 97 -11.19 -23.79 -5.91
N ALA A 98 -11.29 -22.70 -5.12
CA ALA A 98 -12.15 -22.67 -3.94
C ALA A 98 -13.62 -22.94 -4.30
N ARG A 99 -14.10 -22.38 -5.42
CA ARG A 99 -15.46 -22.63 -5.92
C ARG A 99 -15.68 -24.10 -6.25
N ALA A 100 -14.73 -24.74 -6.92
CA ALA A 100 -14.81 -26.15 -7.30
C ALA A 100 -14.85 -27.06 -6.06
N GLN A 101 -13.97 -26.80 -5.09
CA GLN A 101 -13.92 -27.57 -3.84
C GLN A 101 -15.21 -27.43 -3.01
N ILE A 102 -15.74 -26.21 -2.87
CA ILE A 102 -17.00 -25.97 -2.14
C ILE A 102 -18.19 -26.60 -2.88
N SER A 103 -18.21 -26.56 -4.21
CA SER A 103 -19.27 -27.19 -5.01
C SER A 103 -19.26 -28.71 -4.83
N LEU A 104 -18.09 -29.33 -4.91
CA LEU A 104 -17.92 -30.77 -4.66
C LEU A 104 -18.40 -31.17 -3.26
N GLN A 105 -18.04 -30.37 -2.25
CA GLN A 105 -18.47 -30.62 -0.87
C GLN A 105 -19.98 -30.49 -0.71
N LEU A 106 -20.59 -29.49 -1.35
CA LEU A 106 -22.05 -29.30 -1.33
C LEU A 106 -22.77 -30.47 -2.02
N ASP A 107 -22.27 -30.90 -3.17
CA ASP A 107 -22.82 -32.04 -3.92
C ASP A 107 -22.79 -33.33 -3.09
N GLU A 108 -21.70 -33.57 -2.35
CA GLU A 108 -21.61 -34.73 -1.45
C GLU A 108 -22.65 -34.67 -0.32
N TYR A 109 -22.89 -33.51 0.29
CA TYR A 109 -23.94 -33.37 1.29
C TYR A 109 -25.34 -33.62 0.73
N LEU A 110 -25.63 -33.12 -0.47
CA LEU A 110 -26.92 -33.31 -1.12
C LEU A 110 -27.13 -34.77 -1.58
N ARG A 111 -26.06 -35.44 -2.02
CA ARG A 111 -26.07 -36.85 -2.41
C ARG A 111 -26.38 -37.77 -1.23
N LEU A 112 -25.77 -37.51 -0.07
CA LEU A 112 -26.00 -38.27 1.16
C LEU A 112 -27.46 -38.17 1.65
N GLU A 113 -28.12 -37.02 1.44
CA GLU A 113 -29.56 -36.85 1.72
C GLU A 113 -30.43 -37.69 0.77
N GLY A 114 -30.07 -37.77 -0.51
CA GLY A 114 -30.81 -38.50 -1.53
C GLY A 114 -30.64 -40.03 -1.50
N GLU A 115 -29.47 -40.54 -1.15
CA GLU A 115 -29.16 -41.99 -1.16
C GLU A 115 -29.61 -42.72 0.12
N GLY A 116 -29.68 -42.03 1.26
CA GLY A 116 -29.97 -42.64 2.56
C GLY A 116 -31.44 -42.65 2.99
N GLY A 117 -32.32 -41.91 2.31
CA GLY A 117 -33.71 -41.69 2.75
C GLY A 117 -33.83 -40.99 4.11
N GLN A 118 -32.71 -40.49 4.65
CA GLN A 118 -32.60 -39.81 5.92
C GLN A 118 -32.64 -38.31 5.67
N VAL A 119 -33.64 -37.65 6.26
CA VAL A 119 -33.76 -36.19 6.24
C VAL A 119 -32.47 -35.57 6.80
N ALA A 120 -31.92 -34.57 6.11
CA ALA A 120 -30.73 -33.88 6.55
C ALA A 120 -30.88 -33.42 8.01
N THR A 121 -29.86 -33.69 8.82
CA THR A 121 -29.82 -33.20 10.20
C THR A 121 -29.84 -31.66 10.22
N PRO A 122 -30.33 -31.03 11.30
CA PRO A 122 -30.31 -29.56 11.40
C PRO A 122 -28.92 -28.95 11.17
N GLU A 123 -27.87 -29.66 11.57
CA GLU A 123 -26.48 -29.22 11.37
C GLU A 123 -26.04 -29.33 9.91
N GLN A 124 -26.40 -30.40 9.21
CA GLN A 124 -26.16 -30.53 7.78
C GLN A 124 -26.88 -29.43 6.98
N ASN A 125 -28.12 -29.12 7.34
CA ASN A 125 -28.87 -28.02 6.70
C ASN A 125 -28.17 -26.66 6.86
N ARG A 126 -27.63 -26.38 8.07
CA ARG A 126 -26.85 -25.15 8.29
C ARG A 126 -25.59 -25.12 7.42
N LEU A 127 -24.89 -26.23 7.32
CA LEU A 127 -23.68 -26.33 6.51
C LEU A 127 -23.97 -26.17 5.02
N ILE A 128 -25.03 -26.80 4.51
CA ILE A 128 -25.52 -26.64 3.13
C ILE A 128 -25.83 -25.16 2.84
N ASP A 129 -26.51 -24.47 3.75
CA ASP A 129 -26.80 -23.04 3.66
C ASP A 129 -25.52 -22.19 3.63
N GLU A 130 -24.54 -22.51 4.49
CA GLU A 130 -23.26 -21.80 4.56
C GLU A 130 -22.42 -21.99 3.29
N LEU A 131 -22.30 -23.22 2.79
CA LEU A 131 -21.62 -23.53 1.53
C LEU A 131 -22.30 -22.82 0.36
N SER A 132 -23.63 -22.82 0.31
CA SER A 132 -24.41 -22.09 -0.69
C SER A 132 -24.17 -20.58 -0.64
N ARG A 133 -24.08 -20.00 0.56
CA ARG A 133 -23.73 -18.58 0.74
C ARG A 133 -22.28 -18.29 0.33
N ALA A 134 -21.35 -19.20 0.62
CA ALA A 134 -19.96 -19.09 0.23
C ALA A 134 -19.80 -19.08 -1.30
N LEU A 135 -20.46 -19.99 -2.02
CA LEU A 135 -20.47 -20.00 -3.49
C LEU A 135 -20.96 -18.68 -4.08
N ARG A 136 -22.09 -18.16 -3.58
CA ARG A 136 -22.61 -16.84 -4.02
C ARG A 136 -21.67 -15.68 -3.71
N ARG A 137 -20.84 -15.81 -2.67
CA ARG A 137 -19.83 -14.79 -2.34
C ARG A 137 -18.64 -14.89 -3.29
N ILE A 138 -18.16 -16.11 -3.57
CA ILE A 138 -17.08 -16.34 -4.53
C ILE A 138 -17.48 -15.83 -5.91
N ASP A 139 -18.67 -16.17 -6.40
CA ASP A 139 -19.14 -15.69 -7.71
C ASP A 139 -19.16 -14.15 -7.81
N ARG A 140 -19.49 -13.46 -6.71
CA ARG A 140 -19.45 -11.98 -6.66
C ARG A 140 -18.01 -11.45 -6.63
N LEU A 141 -17.12 -12.10 -5.89
CA LEU A 141 -15.71 -11.73 -5.81
C LEU A 141 -15.01 -11.95 -7.15
N SER A 142 -15.22 -13.08 -7.82
CA SER A 142 -14.65 -13.37 -9.14
C SER A 142 -15.08 -12.34 -10.17
N LYS A 143 -16.37 -11.94 -10.19
CA LYS A 143 -16.86 -10.89 -11.08
C LYS A 143 -16.24 -9.53 -10.80
N ALA A 144 -16.16 -9.14 -9.52
CA ALA A 144 -15.55 -7.87 -9.14
C ALA A 144 -14.07 -7.83 -9.56
N MET A 145 -13.33 -8.91 -9.30
CA MET A 145 -11.92 -9.05 -9.63
C MET A 145 -11.67 -9.03 -11.14
N ALA A 146 -12.45 -9.78 -11.91
CA ALA A 146 -12.38 -9.77 -13.38
C ALA A 146 -12.63 -8.36 -13.95
N SER A 147 -13.62 -7.62 -13.42
CA SER A 147 -13.88 -6.23 -13.86
C SER A 147 -12.74 -5.28 -13.56
N THR A 148 -12.08 -5.45 -12.40
CA THR A 148 -10.93 -4.63 -12.01
C THR A 148 -9.73 -4.90 -12.92
N ILE A 149 -9.46 -6.18 -13.22
CA ILE A 149 -8.36 -6.58 -14.11
C ILE A 149 -8.62 -6.07 -15.53
N GLU A 150 -9.85 -6.22 -16.04
CA GLU A 150 -10.24 -5.72 -17.36
C GLU A 150 -10.07 -4.20 -17.48
N THR A 151 -10.48 -3.45 -16.44
CA THR A 151 -10.31 -1.99 -16.39
C THR A 151 -8.83 -1.58 -16.44
N GLN A 152 -7.93 -2.35 -15.83
CA GLN A 152 -6.49 -2.07 -15.91
C GLN A 152 -5.88 -2.44 -17.26
N LEU A 153 -6.46 -3.39 -17.99
CA LEU A 153 -6.00 -3.78 -19.32
C LEU A 153 -6.36 -2.72 -20.38
N THR A 154 -7.55 -2.12 -20.26
CA THR A 154 -8.03 -1.09 -21.18
C THR A 154 -7.34 0.26 -21.00
N ASP A 155 -6.87 0.58 -19.79
CA ASP A 155 -6.13 1.83 -19.52
C ASP A 155 -4.65 1.75 -19.98
N LYS A 156 -4.14 0.54 -20.26
CA LYS A 156 -2.76 0.30 -20.75
C LYS A 156 -2.65 0.14 -22.28
N SER A 157 -3.77 0.12 -23.01
CA SER A 157 -3.82 -0.11 -24.47
C SER A 157 -4.03 1.19 -25.25
#